data_AF-A0A353W281-F1
#
_entry.id   AF-A0A353W281-F1
#
_cell.length_a   1.000
_cell.length_b   1.000
_cell.length_c   1.000
_cell.angle_alpha   90.00
_cell.angle_beta   90.00
_cell.angle_gamma   90.00
#
_symmetry.space_group_name_H-M   'P 1'
#
loop_
_entity.id
_entity.type
_entity.pdbx_description
1 polymer ?
#
loop_
_entity_poly.entity_id
_entity_poly.type
_entity_poly.pdbx_seq_one_letter_code
_entity_poly.pdbx_strand_id
1 'polypeptide(L)' 'MDKKKNEYLTAKQIQEMTGVKYSQLNYLVMEGHLKGHVIVRGPGRKREFHPEAINKIKSWLNKG' A
#
# COMPACT_ATOMS: atom_id res chain seq x y z
N MET A 1 3.14 -12.92 -22.89
CA MET A 1 3.92 -12.51 -21.70
C MET A 1 3.27 -11.26 -21.14
N ASP A 2 2.40 -11.41 -20.14
CA ASP A 2 1.69 -10.32 -19.49
C ASP A 2 2.64 -9.35 -18.79
N LYS A 3 2.85 -8.16 -19.38
CA LYS A 3 3.58 -7.03 -18.79
C LYS A 3 2.78 -6.35 -17.65
N LYS A 4 2.18 -7.11 -16.73
CA LYS A 4 1.29 -6.60 -15.66
C LYS A 4 1.80 -6.90 -14.25
N LYS A 5 3.09 -6.72 -13.94
CA LYS A 5 3.59 -7.13 -12.60
C LYS A 5 4.49 -6.20 -11.80
N ASN A 6 4.92 -5.03 -12.29
CA ASN A 6 5.89 -4.20 -11.54
C ASN A 6 5.52 -2.71 -11.42
N GLU A 7 4.25 -2.34 -11.61
CA GLU A 7 3.84 -0.97 -11.32
C GLU A 7 3.48 -0.85 -9.84
N TYR A 8 4.32 -0.13 -9.10
CA TYR A 8 3.99 0.25 -7.74
C TYR A 8 2.73 1.14 -7.77
N LEU A 9 1.87 0.94 -6.79
CA LEU A 9 0.60 1.63 -6.66
C LEU A 9 0.77 2.88 -5.81
N THR A 10 0.05 3.94 -6.16
CA THR A 10 -0.04 5.12 -5.31
C THR A 10 -0.91 4.84 -4.08
N ALA A 11 -0.77 5.67 -3.04
CA ALA A 11 -1.66 5.62 -1.88
C ALA A 11 -3.15 5.72 -2.27
N LYS A 12 -3.49 6.48 -3.32
CA LYS A 12 -4.87 6.61 -3.80
C LYS A 12 -5.40 5.29 -4.38
N GLN A 13 -4.64 4.64 -5.25
CA GLN A 13 -5.01 3.34 -5.83
C GLN A 13 -5.16 2.26 -4.74
N ILE A 14 -4.27 2.24 -3.75
CA ILE A 14 -4.40 1.31 -2.61
C ILE A 14 -5.70 1.53 -1.85
N GLN A 15 -6.08 2.79 -1.58
CA GLN A 15 -7.34 3.12 -0.91
C GLN A 15 -8.55 2.66 -1.73
N GLU A 16 -8.56 2.90 -3.04
CA GLU A 16 -9.63 2.47 -3.94
C GLU A 16 -9.77 0.94 -4.00
N MET A 17 -8.65 0.20 -4.03
CA MET A 17 -8.66 -1.27 -4.16
C MET A 17 -8.92 -2.01 -2.85
N THR A 18 -8.66 -1.39 -1.70
CA THR A 18 -8.77 -2.03 -0.38
C THR A 18 -9.91 -1.46 0.47
N GLY A 19 -10.41 -0.26 0.15
CA GLY A 19 -11.35 0.47 0.99
C GLY A 19 -10.73 1.06 2.26
N VAL A 20 -9.41 0.95 2.45
CA VAL A 20 -8.74 1.50 3.63
C VAL A 20 -8.80 3.04 3.62
N LYS A 21 -9.02 3.66 4.77
CA LYS A 21 -8.92 5.12 4.90
C LYS A 21 -7.46 5.56 4.89
N TYR A 22 -7.18 6.79 4.45
CA TYR A 22 -5.83 7.35 4.47
C TYR A 22 -5.16 7.29 5.86
N SER A 23 -5.89 7.57 6.93
CA SER A 23 -5.37 7.52 8.31
C SER A 23 -4.94 6.10 8.72
N GLN A 24 -5.74 5.09 8.38
CA GLN A 24 -5.44 3.68 8.61
C GLN A 24 -4.25 3.22 7.77
N LEU A 25 -4.19 3.63 6.49
CA LEU A 25 -3.03 3.35 5.64
C LEU A 25 -1.75 3.96 6.21
N ASN A 26 -1.82 5.21 6.69
CA ASN A 26 -0.68 5.86 7.31
C ASN A 26 -0.24 5.14 8.59
N TYR A 27 -1.19 4.72 9.44
CA TYR A 27 -0.92 3.90 10.62
C TYR A 27 -0.21 2.59 10.25
N LEU A 28 -0.71 1.85 9.26
CA LEU A 28 -0.10 0.60 8.79
C LEU A 28 1.35 0.77 8.29
N VAL A 29 1.65 1.92 7.68
CA VAL A 29 3.02 2.25 7.26
C VAL A 29 3.90 2.59 8.47
N MET A 30 3.40 3.42 9.40
CA MET A 30 4.15 3.88 10.56
C MET A 30 4.48 2.73 11.53
N GLU A 31 3.52 1.84 11.78
CA GLU A 31 3.69 0.64 12.61
C GLU A 31 4.46 -0.49 11.90
N GLY A 32 4.88 -0.27 10.64
CA GLY A 32 5.70 -1.23 9.90
C GLY A 32 4.96 -2.48 9.41
N HIS A 33 3.63 -2.53 9.49
CA HIS A 33 2.82 -3.64 8.96
C HIS A 33 2.99 -3.85 7.44
N LEU A 34 3.41 -2.82 6.71
CA LEU A 34 3.68 -2.85 5.28
C LEU A 34 5.18 -2.79 4.94
N LYS A 35 6.07 -3.07 5.90
CA LYS A 35 7.53 -3.09 5.66
C LYS A 35 7.86 -4.06 4.52
N GLY A 36 8.74 -3.63 3.61
CA GLY A 36 9.10 -4.39 2.39
C GLY A 36 8.10 -4.29 1.24
N HIS A 37 6.92 -3.70 1.46
CA HIS A 37 5.88 -3.51 0.44
C HIS A 37 5.61 -2.04 0.15
N VAL A 38 6.41 -1.14 0.72
CA VAL A 38 6.32 0.31 0.54
C VAL A 38 7.71 0.83 0.24
N ILE A 39 7.79 1.64 -0.81
CA ILE A 39 8.99 2.39 -1.15
C ILE A 39 8.66 3.88 -1.15
N VAL A 40 9.69 4.69 -1.00
CA VAL A 40 9.59 6.14 -1.10
C VAL A 40 10.30 6.56 -2.38
N ARG A 41 9.59 7.27 -3.27
CA ARG A 41 10.13 7.77 -4.54
C ARG A 41 9.95 9.28 -4.71
N GLY A 42 10.95 9.90 -5.33
CA GLY A 42 10.90 11.28 -5.82
C GLY A 42 10.93 12.38 -4.73
N PRO A 43 10.95 13.65 -5.17
CA PRO A 43 10.87 14.80 -4.29
C PRO A 43 9.53 14.81 -3.53
N GLY A 44 9.57 15.13 -2.23
CA GLY A 44 8.40 15.08 -1.36
C GLY A 44 8.10 13.72 -0.72
N ARG A 45 9.01 12.75 -0.83
CA ARG A 45 8.91 11.44 -0.17
C ARG A 45 7.58 10.72 -0.46
N LYS A 46 7.15 10.72 -1.73
CA LYS A 46 5.90 10.04 -2.13
C LYS A 46 6.04 8.55 -1.88
N ARG A 47 5.04 7.96 -1.21
CA ARG A 47 4.99 6.52 -0.94
C ARG A 47 4.32 5.80 -2.09
N GLU A 48 4.98 4.78 -2.60
CA GLU A 48 4.43 3.85 -3.58
C GLU A 48 4.43 2.43 -2.97
N PHE A 49 3.44 1.64 -3.33
CA PHE A 49 3.09 0.40 -2.65
C PHE A 49 3.18 -0.76 -3.64
N HIS A 50 3.87 -1.84 -3.25
CA HIS A 50 3.86 -3.07 -4.02
C HIS A 50 2.42 -3.62 -4.08
N PRO A 51 1.96 -4.20 -5.21
CA PRO A 51 0.60 -4.74 -5.30
C PRO A 51 0.26 -5.77 -4.21
N GLU A 52 1.25 -6.51 -3.70
CA GLU A 52 1.07 -7.45 -2.58
C GLU A 52 0.66 -6.78 -1.26
N ALA A 53 0.88 -5.47 -1.10
CA ALA A 53 0.39 -4.69 0.04
C ALA A 53 -1.13 -4.77 0.17
N ILE A 54 -1.87 -4.93 -0.94
CA ILE A 54 -3.33 -5.07 -0.96
C ILE A 54 -3.78 -6.23 -0.06
N ASN A 55 -3.11 -7.39 -0.18
CA ASN A 55 -3.46 -8.58 0.58
C ASN A 55 -3.19 -8.39 2.08
N LYS A 56 -2.08 -7.73 2.43
CA LYS A 56 -1.75 -7.38 3.82
C LYS A 56 -2.80 -6.43 4.43
N ILE A 57 -3.19 -5.40 3.69
CA ILE A 57 -4.19 -4.41 4.13
C ILE A 57 -5.56 -5.06 4.32
N LYS A 58 -6.04 -5.84 3.33
CA LYS A 58 -7.32 -6.56 3.45
C LYS A 58 -7.32 -7.54 4.62
N SER A 59 -6.21 -8.26 4.84
CA SER A 59 -6.08 -9.17 5.98
C SER A 59 -6.14 -8.42 7.32
N TRP A 60 -5.57 -7.21 7.40
CA TRP A 60 -5.65 -6.38 8.61
C TRP A 60 -7.07 -5.84 8.85
N LEU A 61 -7.75 -5.36 7.81
CA LEU A 61 -9.11 -4.84 7.90
C LEU A 61 -10.12 -5.90 8.37
N ASN A 62 -9.95 -7.16 7.97
CA ASN A 62 -10.84 -8.26 8.37
C ASN A 62 -10.56 -8.79 9.78
N LYS A 63 -9.50 -8.34 10.45
CA LYS A 63 -9.16 -8.73 11.84
C LYS A 63 -9.72 -7.75 12.88
N GLY A 64 -10.16 -6.57 12.44
CA GLY A 64 -10.74 -5.53 13.29
C GLY A 64 -12.25 -5.62 13.39
#